data_AF-A0A955XHP6-F1
#
_entry.id   AF-A0A955XHP6-F1
#
_cell.length_a   1.000
_cell.length_b   1.000
_cell.length_c   1.000
_cell.angle_alpha   90.00
_cell.angle_beta   90.00
_cell.angle_gamma   90.00
#
_symmetry.space_group_name_H-M   'P 1'
#
loop_
_entity.id
_entity.type
_entity.pdbx_description
1 polymer ?
#
loop_
_entity_poly.entity_id
_entity_poly.type
_entity_poly.pdbx_seq_one_letter_code
_entity_poly.pdbx_strand_id
1 'polypeptide(L)'
;MNTPFGQHPLAGRFNALDPAMVAAAVEVDGRRTTGRFVVLNSYENRVYELELDDGSRVVGKFYRPGRWSRDALLDEHDFLLDLEEAEVPVAAPLELDDEGETLGELTGEAAGIHYAVYPKTRGRVPQEFDDDQLVQLGEWLARLHDVGAAGTAEHRPALTPATYGRANLAFLLENGVLPDAARDGYAFTVEALCDRIEPLFRDVPTHRIHGDCHP
;
A
#
# COMPACT_ATOMS: atom_id res chain seq x y z
N MET A 1 -8.30 -7.64 -13.87
CA MET A 1 -8.45 -6.57 -12.86
C MET A 1 -8.37 -5.21 -13.55
N ASN A 2 -9.44 -4.70 -14.17
CA ASN A 2 -9.36 -3.41 -14.89
C ASN A 2 -10.69 -2.65 -14.96
N THR A 3 -11.57 -2.83 -13.98
CA THR A 3 -12.72 -1.93 -13.85
C THR A 3 -12.21 -0.62 -13.25
N PRO A 4 -12.38 0.54 -13.92
CA PRO A 4 -12.04 1.83 -13.33
C PRO A 4 -12.70 1.96 -11.96
N PHE A 5 -11.98 2.47 -10.96
CA PHE A 5 -12.47 2.48 -9.58
C PHE A 5 -13.85 3.13 -9.44
N GLY A 6 -14.14 4.20 -10.19
CA GLY A 6 -15.46 4.85 -10.18
C GLY A 6 -16.65 3.96 -10.59
N GLN A 7 -16.39 2.82 -11.23
CA GLN A 7 -17.39 1.83 -11.63
C GLN A 7 -17.46 0.63 -10.67
N HIS A 8 -16.58 0.58 -9.66
CA HIS A 8 -16.60 -0.49 -8.68
C HIS A 8 -17.84 -0.38 -7.77
N PRO A 9 -18.58 -1.46 -7.49
CA PRO A 9 -19.81 -1.40 -6.69
C PRO A 9 -19.63 -0.77 -5.30
N LEU A 10 -18.46 -0.99 -4.69
CA LEU A 10 -18.12 -0.44 -3.38
C LEU A 10 -17.51 0.97 -3.42
N ALA A 11 -17.31 1.59 -4.58
CA ALA A 11 -16.62 2.88 -4.67
C ALA A 11 -17.32 4.00 -3.90
N GLY A 12 -18.65 4.06 -4.00
CA GLY A 12 -19.46 5.03 -3.25
C GLY A 12 -19.34 4.85 -1.74
N ARG A 13 -19.36 3.60 -1.26
CA ARG A 13 -19.23 3.25 0.16
C ARG A 13 -17.83 3.54 0.69
N PHE A 14 -16.80 3.18 -0.07
CA PHE A 14 -15.42 3.49 0.25
C PHE A 14 -15.13 4.99 0.35
N ASN A 15 -15.76 5.80 -0.49
CA ASN A 15 -15.63 7.26 -0.43
C ASN A 15 -16.41 7.90 0.73
N ALA A 16 -17.34 7.17 1.33
CA ALA A 16 -18.25 7.64 2.37
C ALA A 16 -18.15 6.79 3.65
N LEU A 17 -16.96 6.25 3.96
CA LEU A 17 -16.72 5.56 5.22
C LEU A 17 -17.02 6.51 6.38
N ASP A 18 -18.06 6.18 7.14
CA ASP A 18 -18.49 6.98 8.28
C ASP A 18 -17.67 6.65 9.54
N PRO A 19 -17.67 7.54 10.55
CA PRO A 19 -16.90 7.33 11.77
C PRO A 19 -17.27 6.08 12.55
N ALA A 20 -18.52 5.62 12.47
CA ALA A 20 -18.97 4.43 13.20
C ALA A 20 -18.40 3.15 12.56
N MET A 21 -18.36 3.08 11.23
CA MET A 21 -17.69 2.00 10.50
C MET A 21 -16.19 1.96 10.82
N VAL A 22 -15.54 3.13 10.83
CA VAL A 22 -14.11 3.24 11.12
C VAL A 22 -13.80 2.84 12.56
N ALA A 23 -14.61 3.28 13.52
CA ALA A 23 -14.45 2.89 14.93
C ALA A 23 -14.67 1.39 15.11
N ALA A 24 -15.74 0.81 14.55
CA ALA A 24 -16.04 -0.61 14.68
C ALA A 24 -14.92 -1.52 14.13
N ALA A 25 -14.23 -1.08 13.07
CA ALA A 25 -13.07 -1.80 12.53
C ALA A 25 -11.85 -1.78 13.47
N VAL A 26 -11.73 -0.75 14.31
CA VAL A 26 -10.60 -0.59 15.25
C VAL A 26 -10.92 -1.16 16.63
N GLU A 27 -12.19 -1.20 17.03
CA GLU A 27 -12.67 -1.76 18.30
C GLU A 27 -12.76 -3.29 18.28
N VAL A 28 -11.72 -3.94 17.76
CA VAL A 28 -11.51 -5.39 17.75
C VAL A 28 -10.32 -5.73 18.66
N ASP A 29 -10.16 -7.00 19.04
CA ASP A 29 -9.12 -7.43 20.01
C ASP A 29 -9.11 -6.60 21.31
N GLY A 30 -10.28 -6.35 21.89
CA GLY A 30 -10.40 -5.63 23.16
C GLY A 30 -10.09 -4.12 23.12
N ARG A 31 -9.65 -3.57 21.99
CA ARG A 31 -9.44 -2.12 21.82
C ARG A 31 -10.75 -1.35 21.91
N ARG A 32 -10.67 -0.13 22.45
CA ARG A 32 -11.81 0.79 22.57
C ARG A 32 -11.39 2.18 22.13
N THR A 33 -12.18 2.80 21.27
CA THR A 33 -11.90 4.15 20.76
C THR A 33 -12.60 5.18 21.63
N THR A 34 -12.04 6.38 21.73
CA THR A 34 -12.70 7.52 22.41
C THR A 34 -13.72 8.23 21.52
N GLY A 35 -13.86 7.80 20.26
CA GLY A 35 -14.59 8.49 19.20
C GLY A 35 -13.85 9.68 18.59
N ARG A 36 -12.63 10.02 19.08
CA ARG A 36 -11.78 11.04 18.46
C ARG A 36 -10.97 10.41 17.33
N PHE A 37 -11.13 10.96 16.12
CA PHE A 37 -10.35 10.53 14.97
C PHE A 37 -9.93 11.71 14.10
N VAL A 38 -8.87 11.51 13.32
CA VAL A 38 -8.35 12.45 12.33
C VAL A 38 -8.25 11.72 11.00
N VAL A 39 -8.78 12.31 9.94
CA VAL A 39 -8.58 11.80 8.57
C VAL A 39 -7.19 12.20 8.10
N LEU A 40 -6.38 11.21 7.69
CA LEU A 40 -5.03 11.44 7.17
C LEU A 40 -5.08 11.56 5.64
N ASN A 41 -4.16 12.37 5.09
CA ASN A 41 -4.07 12.56 3.65
C ASN A 41 -3.56 11.29 2.97
N SER A 42 -4.47 10.57 2.30
CA SER A 42 -4.15 9.46 1.42
C SER A 42 -5.12 9.45 0.24
N TYR A 43 -4.58 9.43 -0.97
CA TYR A 43 -5.37 9.42 -2.20
C TYR A 43 -5.85 8.01 -2.55
N GLU A 44 -5.04 7.00 -2.24
CA GLU A 44 -5.29 5.63 -2.65
C GLU A 44 -6.19 4.90 -1.66
N ASN A 45 -5.84 4.97 -0.38
CA ASN A 45 -6.55 4.32 0.72
C ASN A 45 -7.31 5.36 1.55
N ARG A 46 -8.25 4.93 2.38
CA ARG A 46 -8.78 5.81 3.45
C ARG A 46 -8.00 5.51 4.71
N VAL A 47 -7.40 6.53 5.29
CA VAL A 47 -6.51 6.37 6.44
C VAL A 47 -6.99 7.30 7.55
N TYR A 48 -7.16 6.74 8.74
CA TYR A 48 -7.66 7.44 9.91
C TYR A 48 -6.73 7.20 11.08
N GLU A 49 -6.40 8.25 11.81
CA GLU A 49 -5.80 8.14 13.14
C GLU A 49 -6.92 8.12 14.18
N LEU A 50 -6.90 7.18 15.12
CA LEU A 50 -7.88 7.05 16.19
C LEU A 50 -7.19 7.09 17.55
N GLU A 51 -7.82 7.75 18.51
CA GLU A 51 -7.42 7.73 19.92
C GLU A 51 -8.14 6.61 20.66
N LEU A 52 -7.37 5.80 21.38
CA LEU A 52 -7.86 4.73 22.24
C LEU A 52 -8.10 5.23 23.67
N ASP A 53 -8.90 4.50 24.45
CA ASP A 53 -9.28 4.89 25.82
C ASP A 53 -8.12 4.86 26.83
N ASP A 54 -7.06 4.12 26.54
CA ASP A 54 -5.78 4.14 27.25
C ASP A 54 -4.90 5.37 26.92
N GLY A 55 -5.35 6.23 25.99
CA GLY A 55 -4.65 7.43 25.53
C GLY A 55 -3.63 7.19 24.43
N SER A 56 -3.42 5.94 24.00
CA SER A 56 -2.61 5.60 22.83
C SER A 56 -3.36 5.93 21.53
N ARG A 57 -2.66 5.82 20.40
CA ARG A 57 -3.22 6.10 19.07
C ARG A 57 -2.83 5.03 18.08
N VAL A 58 -3.75 4.72 17.18
CA VAL A 58 -3.57 3.76 16.09
C VAL A 58 -3.98 4.37 14.76
N VAL A 59 -3.56 3.74 13.66
CA VAL A 59 -3.89 4.15 12.30
C VAL A 59 -4.69 3.04 11.63
N GLY A 60 -5.96 3.29 11.33
CA GLY A 60 -6.78 2.42 10.51
C GLY A 60 -6.58 2.73 9.02
N LYS A 61 -6.17 1.74 8.24
CA LYS A 61 -5.99 1.82 6.78
C LYS A 61 -7.03 0.94 6.10
N PHE A 62 -7.90 1.55 5.30
CA PHE A 62 -8.95 0.88 4.54
C PHE A 62 -8.53 0.82 3.08
N TYR A 63 -8.42 -0.39 2.55
CA TYR A 63 -7.88 -0.67 1.23
C TYR A 63 -8.89 -0.36 0.13
N ARG A 64 -8.43 0.30 -0.95
CA ARG A 64 -9.30 0.59 -2.10
C ARG A 64 -9.85 -0.70 -2.72
N PRO A 65 -11.18 -0.90 -2.78
CA PRO A 65 -11.76 -2.07 -3.39
C PRO A 65 -11.34 -2.24 -4.86
N GLY A 66 -11.05 -3.49 -5.23
CA GLY A 66 -10.66 -3.86 -6.59
C GLY A 66 -9.24 -3.46 -7.00
N ARG A 67 -8.43 -2.86 -6.10
CA ARG A 67 -7.02 -2.56 -6.36
C ARG A 67 -6.11 -3.76 -6.11
N TRP A 68 -6.29 -4.41 -4.96
CA TRP A 68 -5.52 -5.57 -4.54
C TRP A 68 -6.47 -6.71 -4.19
N SER A 69 -6.08 -7.95 -4.49
CA SER A 69 -6.75 -9.14 -3.95
C SER A 69 -6.44 -9.28 -2.46
N ARG A 70 -7.24 -10.06 -1.74
CA ARG A 70 -6.96 -10.40 -0.34
C ARG A 70 -5.55 -10.98 -0.18
N ASP A 71 -5.17 -11.91 -1.06
CA ASP A 71 -3.85 -12.55 -1.01
C ASP A 71 -2.70 -11.56 -1.26
N ALA A 72 -2.88 -10.58 -2.16
CA ALA A 72 -1.89 -9.53 -2.34
C ALA A 72 -1.79 -8.61 -1.11
N LEU A 73 -2.89 -8.34 -0.40
CA LEU A 73 -2.84 -7.59 0.86
C LEU A 73 -2.08 -8.38 1.93
N LEU A 74 -2.30 -9.69 2.02
CA LEU A 74 -1.57 -10.57 2.95
C LEU A 74 -0.07 -10.67 2.61
N ASP A 75 0.31 -10.76 1.34
CA ASP A 75 1.72 -10.70 0.93
C ASP A 75 2.44 -9.43 1.45
N GLU A 76 1.73 -8.29 1.57
CA GLU A 76 2.29 -7.06 2.17
C GLU A 76 2.38 -7.15 3.69
N HIS A 77 1.39 -7.75 4.35
CA HIS A 77 1.39 -7.95 5.79
C HIS A 77 2.52 -8.90 6.20
N ASP A 78 2.66 -10.03 5.53
CA ASP A 78 3.74 -11.01 5.76
C ASP A 78 5.11 -10.36 5.60
N PHE A 79 5.30 -9.53 4.56
CA PHE A 79 6.57 -8.83 4.39
C PHE A 79 6.84 -7.80 5.50
N LEU A 80 5.82 -7.07 5.97
CA LEU A 80 5.97 -6.14 7.09
C LEU A 80 6.29 -6.85 8.40
N LEU A 81 5.69 -8.01 8.65
CA LEU A 81 5.94 -8.85 9.82
C LEU A 81 7.36 -9.43 9.77
N ASP A 82 7.81 -9.96 8.63
CA ASP A 82 9.20 -10.41 8.44
C ASP A 82 10.21 -9.28 8.72
N LEU A 83 9.90 -8.05 8.28
CA LEU A 83 10.75 -6.88 8.50
C LEU A 83 10.80 -6.48 9.98
N GLU A 84 9.66 -6.53 10.68
CA GLU A 84 9.59 -6.27 12.11
C GLU A 84 10.35 -7.33 12.92
N GLU A 85 10.20 -8.62 12.59
CA GLU A 85 10.95 -9.73 13.21
C GLU A 85 12.46 -9.55 13.02
N ALA A 86 12.87 -9.05 11.86
CA ALA A 86 14.27 -8.73 11.55
C ALA A 86 14.74 -7.37 12.12
N GLU A 87 13.95 -6.72 12.97
CA GLU A 87 14.21 -5.42 13.61
C GLU A 87 14.50 -4.28 12.60
N VAL A 88 13.89 -4.33 11.42
CA VAL A 88 13.92 -3.24 10.42
C VAL A 88 12.85 -2.20 10.82
N PRO A 89 13.15 -0.89 10.80
CA PRO A 89 12.23 0.13 11.31
C PRO A 89 11.03 0.34 10.36
N VAL A 90 10.00 -0.49 10.52
CA VAL A 90 8.71 -0.41 9.84
C VAL A 90 7.56 -0.34 10.84
N ALA A 91 6.35 -0.08 10.37
CA ALA A 91 5.14 -0.26 11.16
C ALA A 91 4.39 -1.48 10.62
N ALA A 92 4.49 -2.61 11.31
CA ALA A 92 3.73 -3.81 10.98
C ALA A 92 2.26 -3.66 11.38
N PRO A 93 1.33 -4.38 10.71
CA PRO A 93 -0.07 -4.38 11.12
C PRO A 93 -0.25 -5.08 12.46
N LEU A 94 -1.12 -4.52 13.31
CA LEU A 94 -1.55 -5.12 14.57
C LEU A 94 -2.49 -6.30 14.27
N GLU A 95 -2.43 -7.32 15.11
CA GLU A 95 -3.40 -8.41 15.14
C GLU A 95 -4.81 -7.86 15.44
N LEU A 96 -5.82 -8.48 14.85
CA LEU A 96 -7.23 -8.08 14.94
C LEU A 96 -8.04 -9.03 15.83
N ASP A 97 -7.50 -10.21 16.14
CA ASP A 97 -8.09 -11.23 16.98
C ASP A 97 -7.01 -12.12 17.62
N ASP A 98 -7.45 -13.03 18.52
CA ASP A 98 -6.59 -13.99 19.21
C ASP A 98 -5.95 -15.04 18.28
N GLU A 99 -6.38 -15.11 17.01
CA GLU A 99 -5.82 -16.01 15.99
C GLU A 99 -4.65 -15.37 15.22
N GLY A 100 -4.41 -14.07 15.43
CA GLY A 100 -3.32 -13.31 14.82
C GLY A 100 -3.65 -12.77 13.44
N GLU A 101 -4.92 -12.72 13.03
CA GLU A 101 -5.29 -12.16 11.72
C GLU A 101 -5.02 -10.66 11.69
N THR A 102 -4.32 -10.19 10.66
CA THR A 102 -3.95 -8.77 10.53
C THR A 102 -4.80 -8.02 9.48
N LEU A 103 -5.61 -8.75 8.70
CA LEU A 103 -6.43 -8.22 7.62
C LEU A 103 -7.92 -8.46 7.88
N GLY A 104 -8.61 -7.39 8.26
CA GLY A 104 -10.04 -7.41 8.51
C GLY A 104 -10.86 -7.11 7.25
N GLU A 105 -12.16 -7.38 7.33
CA GLU A 105 -13.15 -6.97 6.34
C GLU A 105 -14.31 -6.24 7.03
N LEU A 106 -14.74 -5.12 6.46
CA LEU A 106 -15.93 -4.43 6.94
C LEU A 106 -17.19 -5.30 6.76
N THR A 107 -18.23 -5.03 7.54
CA THR A 107 -19.49 -5.77 7.50
C THR A 107 -20.65 -4.90 6.96
N GLY A 108 -21.82 -5.52 6.75
CA GLY A 108 -23.02 -4.80 6.32
C GLY A 108 -22.91 -4.21 4.91
N GLU A 109 -23.28 -2.93 4.74
CA GLU A 109 -23.29 -2.26 3.44
C GLU A 109 -21.87 -2.01 2.86
N ALA A 110 -20.84 -2.20 3.66
CA ALA A 110 -19.43 -2.05 3.29
C ALA A 110 -18.67 -3.38 3.18
N ALA A 111 -19.39 -4.52 3.20
CA ALA A 111 -18.79 -5.84 3.00
C ALA A 111 -17.97 -5.92 1.70
N GLY A 112 -16.77 -6.49 1.79
CA GLY A 112 -15.75 -6.51 0.73
C GLY A 112 -14.74 -5.36 0.76
N ILE A 113 -14.84 -4.42 1.72
CA ILE A 113 -13.78 -3.44 1.98
C ILE A 113 -12.84 -4.00 3.06
N HIS A 114 -11.61 -4.33 2.67
CA HIS A 114 -10.59 -4.79 3.60
C HIS A 114 -9.95 -3.63 4.37
N TYR A 115 -9.47 -3.92 5.59
CA TYR A 115 -8.76 -2.94 6.41
C TYR A 115 -7.65 -3.61 7.25
N ALA A 116 -6.72 -2.80 7.72
CA ALA A 116 -5.70 -3.17 8.69
C ALA A 116 -5.49 -2.03 9.70
N VAL A 117 -5.01 -2.35 10.89
CA VAL A 117 -4.71 -1.38 11.95
C VAL A 117 -3.22 -1.38 12.20
N TYR A 118 -2.59 -0.21 12.29
CA TYR A 118 -1.15 -0.05 12.50
C TYR A 118 -0.88 0.76 13.76
N PRO A 119 0.26 0.55 14.44
CA PRO A 119 0.70 1.43 15.51
C PRO A 119 0.96 2.84 14.96
N LYS A 120 0.64 3.89 15.74
CA LYS A 120 0.98 5.26 15.35
C LYS A 120 2.48 5.49 15.54
N THR A 121 3.24 5.47 14.44
CA THR A 121 4.65 5.87 14.46
C THR A 121 4.78 7.37 14.72
N ARG A 122 5.68 7.71 15.64
CA ARG A 122 6.08 9.09 15.93
C ARG A 122 7.36 9.39 15.17
N GLY A 123 7.42 10.55 14.55
CA GLY A 123 8.58 10.97 13.78
C GLY A 123 8.40 12.38 13.29
N ARG A 124 9.49 12.95 12.77
CA ARG A 124 9.46 14.20 12.01
C ARG A 124 9.95 13.88 10.63
N VAL A 125 9.24 14.39 9.63
CA VAL A 125 9.72 14.33 8.25
C VAL A 125 11.00 15.18 8.19
N PRO A 126 12.15 14.60 7.82
CA PRO A 126 13.37 15.38 7.64
C PRO A 126 13.17 16.39 6.51
N GLN A 127 13.71 17.59 6.66
CA GLN A 127 13.63 18.60 5.58
C GLN A 127 14.58 18.25 4.44
N GLU A 128 15.82 17.92 4.78
CA GLU A 128 16.85 17.37 3.92
C GLU A 128 17.65 16.36 4.75
N PHE A 129 18.14 15.30 4.11
CA PHE A 129 19.03 14.36 4.77
C PHE A 129 20.47 14.88 4.73
N ASP A 130 21.17 14.83 5.86
CA ASP A 130 22.62 14.98 5.88
C ASP A 130 23.35 13.69 5.47
N ASP A 131 24.67 13.77 5.29
CA ASP A 131 25.48 12.63 4.83
C ASP A 131 25.38 11.42 5.78
N ASP A 132 25.33 11.65 7.09
CA ASP A 132 25.24 10.58 8.10
C ASP A 132 23.85 9.91 8.05
N GLN A 133 22.80 10.69 7.87
CA GLN A 133 21.43 10.18 7.69
C GLN A 133 21.27 9.41 6.39
N LEU A 134 21.94 9.82 5.30
CA LEU A 134 21.95 9.08 4.04
C LEU A 134 22.64 7.72 4.19
N VAL A 135 23.73 7.64 4.94
CA VAL A 135 24.38 6.37 5.28
C VAL A 135 23.42 5.47 6.06
N GLN A 136 22.78 5.99 7.11
CA GLN A 136 21.80 5.24 7.90
C GLN A 136 20.61 4.76 7.06
N LEU A 137 20.08 5.60 6.16
CA LEU A 137 19.01 5.20 5.23
C LEU A 137 19.48 4.06 4.30
N GLY A 138 20.71 4.15 3.79
CA GLY A 138 21.33 3.08 2.99
C GLY A 138 21.43 1.76 3.75
N GLU A 139 21.82 1.79 5.02
CA GLU A 139 21.87 0.61 5.89
C GLU A 139 20.48 -0.01 6.12
N TRP A 140 19.46 0.82 6.35
CA TRP A 140 18.08 0.34 6.49
C TRP A 140 17.54 -0.27 5.21
N LEU A 141 17.82 0.34 4.06
CA LEU A 141 17.42 -0.19 2.75
C LEU A 141 18.14 -1.50 2.43
N ALA A 142 19.42 -1.64 2.78
CA ALA A 142 20.14 -2.89 2.62
C ALA A 142 19.48 -4.01 3.44
N ARG A 143 19.18 -3.76 4.72
CA ARG A 143 18.49 -4.73 5.58
C ARG A 143 17.09 -5.09 5.05
N LEU A 144 16.35 -4.10 4.57
CA LEU A 144 15.04 -4.32 3.94
C LEU A 144 15.14 -5.25 2.74
N HIS A 145 16.15 -5.06 1.88
CA HIS A 145 16.39 -5.92 0.72
C HIS A 145 16.85 -7.33 1.11
N ASP A 146 17.68 -7.48 2.15
CA ASP A 146 18.10 -8.79 2.65
C ASP A 146 16.89 -9.63 3.12
N VAL A 147 16.00 -9.03 3.92
CA VAL A 147 14.73 -9.66 4.33
C VAL A 147 13.83 -9.90 3.12
N GLY A 148 13.76 -8.91 2.23
CA GLY A 148 12.96 -8.99 1.02
C GLY A 148 13.34 -10.16 0.11
N ALA A 149 14.63 -10.49 0.04
CA ALA A 149 15.19 -11.61 -0.73
C ALA A 149 15.03 -12.98 -0.05
N ALA A 150 14.76 -13.02 1.26
CA ALA A 150 14.57 -14.25 2.01
C ALA A 150 13.16 -14.88 1.84
N GLY A 151 12.20 -14.15 1.26
CA GLY A 151 10.83 -14.61 1.04
C GLY A 151 10.23 -14.12 -0.27
N THR A 152 8.96 -14.45 -0.50
CA THR A 152 8.24 -14.19 -1.76
C THR A 152 6.95 -13.43 -1.54
N ALA A 153 6.48 -12.72 -2.57
CA ALA A 153 5.16 -12.09 -2.63
C ALA A 153 4.52 -12.46 -3.98
N GLU A 154 3.84 -13.61 -4.02
CA GLU A 154 3.38 -14.25 -5.27
C GLU A 154 2.24 -13.49 -5.96
N HIS A 155 1.43 -12.78 -5.17
CA HIS A 155 0.24 -12.07 -5.61
C HIS A 155 0.50 -10.59 -5.86
N ARG A 156 1.68 -10.08 -5.49
CA ARG A 156 2.14 -8.72 -5.79
C ARG A 156 2.76 -8.64 -7.19
N PRO A 157 2.52 -7.56 -7.95
CA PRO A 157 3.05 -7.41 -9.28
C PRO A 157 4.56 -7.15 -9.21
N ALA A 158 5.32 -7.85 -10.04
CA ALA A 158 6.72 -7.53 -10.28
C ALA A 158 6.83 -6.18 -11.01
N LEU A 159 7.80 -5.35 -10.62
CA LEU A 159 8.11 -4.10 -11.32
C LEU A 159 8.93 -4.41 -12.58
N THR A 160 8.26 -4.43 -13.73
CA THR A 160 8.89 -4.72 -15.03
C THR A 160 8.42 -3.74 -16.09
N PRO A 161 9.13 -3.60 -17.22
CA PRO A 161 8.66 -2.80 -18.35
C PRO A 161 7.31 -3.28 -18.91
N ALA A 162 7.02 -4.58 -18.81
CA ALA A 162 5.72 -5.13 -19.20
C ALA A 162 4.58 -4.66 -18.28
N THR A 163 4.77 -4.75 -16.96
CA THR A 163 3.73 -4.44 -15.96
C THR A 163 3.57 -2.94 -15.70
N TYR A 164 4.67 -2.19 -15.56
CA TYR A 164 4.64 -0.75 -15.23
C TYR A 164 4.75 0.18 -16.45
N GLY A 165 5.16 -0.35 -17.61
CA GLY A 165 5.23 0.38 -18.87
C GLY A 165 4.07 0.04 -19.80
N ARG A 166 4.17 -1.10 -20.50
CA ARG A 166 3.25 -1.44 -21.60
C ARG A 166 1.81 -1.71 -21.15
N ALA A 167 1.60 -2.38 -20.02
CA ALA A 167 0.25 -2.60 -19.50
C ALA A 167 -0.46 -1.30 -19.10
N ASN A 168 0.27 -0.35 -18.50
CA ASN A 168 -0.24 0.98 -18.18
C ASN A 168 -0.55 1.79 -19.45
N LEU A 169 0.31 1.73 -20.46
CA LEU A 169 0.04 2.34 -21.76
C LEU A 169 -1.24 1.77 -22.40
N ALA A 170 -1.38 0.45 -22.44
CA ALA A 170 -2.57 -0.21 -22.98
C ALA A 170 -3.84 0.28 -22.27
N PHE A 171 -3.82 0.34 -20.94
CA PHE A 171 -4.94 0.88 -20.15
C PHE A 171 -5.30 2.32 -20.57
N LEU A 172 -4.31 3.21 -20.69
CA LEU A 172 -4.54 4.61 -21.06
C LEU A 172 -5.15 4.75 -22.46
N LEU A 173 -4.69 3.93 -23.42
CA LEU A 173 -5.16 3.92 -24.80
C LEU A 173 -6.57 3.33 -24.95
N GLU A 174 -6.86 2.24 -24.23
CA GLU A 174 -8.16 1.54 -24.24
C GLU A 174 -9.26 2.38 -23.59
N ASN A 175 -8.92 3.13 -22.53
CA ASN A 175 -9.89 3.91 -21.77
C ASN A 175 -10.01 5.37 -22.24
N GLY A 176 -9.33 5.75 -23.33
CA GLY A 176 -9.43 7.10 -23.90
C GLY A 176 -9.02 8.21 -22.94
N VAL A 177 -8.06 7.95 -22.05
CA VAL A 177 -7.61 8.91 -21.02
C VAL A 177 -6.76 10.03 -21.63
N LEU A 178 -6.04 9.71 -22.71
CA LEU A 178 -5.13 10.64 -23.38
C LEU A 178 -5.89 11.53 -24.38
N PRO A 179 -5.57 12.84 -24.46
CA PRO A 179 -6.04 13.69 -25.55
C PRO A 179 -5.58 13.15 -26.91
N ASP A 180 -6.44 13.19 -27.93
CA ASP A 180 -6.15 12.64 -29.25
C ASP A 180 -4.83 13.16 -29.85
N ALA A 181 -4.54 14.45 -29.67
CA ALA A 181 -3.32 15.07 -30.18
C ALA A 181 -2.02 14.54 -29.54
N ALA A 182 -2.09 13.97 -28.34
CA ALA A 182 -0.94 13.44 -27.60
C ALA A 182 -0.83 11.91 -27.69
N ARG A 183 -1.88 11.22 -28.15
CA ARG A 183 -2.02 9.76 -28.10
C ARG A 183 -0.84 9.04 -28.76
N ASP A 184 -0.56 9.35 -30.02
CA ASP A 184 0.46 8.64 -30.81
C ASP A 184 1.87 8.96 -30.31
N GLY A 185 2.14 10.23 -29.98
CA GLY A 185 3.43 10.65 -29.45
C GLY A 185 3.75 10.05 -28.08
N TYR A 186 2.73 9.95 -27.21
CA TYR A 186 2.86 9.30 -25.90
C TYR A 186 3.13 7.81 -26.05
N ALA A 187 2.34 7.11 -26.88
CA ALA A 187 2.52 5.68 -27.14
C ALA A 187 3.91 5.37 -27.69
N PHE A 188 4.34 6.10 -28.73
CA PHE A 188 5.68 5.97 -29.31
C PHE A 188 6.79 6.15 -28.26
N THR A 189 6.66 7.15 -27.39
CA THR A 189 7.67 7.42 -26.35
C THR A 189 7.74 6.30 -25.32
N VAL A 190 6.58 5.82 -24.83
CA VAL A 190 6.54 4.73 -23.84
C VAL A 190 7.07 3.43 -24.43
N GLU A 191 6.69 3.08 -25.67
CA GLU A 191 7.20 1.89 -26.35
C GLU A 191 8.72 1.96 -26.54
N ALA A 192 9.25 3.07 -27.05
CA ALA A 192 10.68 3.26 -27.23
C ALA A 192 11.46 3.18 -25.91
N LEU A 193 10.91 3.72 -24.82
CA LEU A 193 11.51 3.59 -23.48
C LEU A 193 11.50 2.13 -23.02
N CYS A 194 10.36 1.43 -23.14
CA CYS A 194 10.24 0.03 -22.76
C CYS A 194 11.24 -0.86 -23.52
N ASP A 195 11.35 -0.68 -24.84
CA ASP A 195 12.29 -1.41 -25.69
C ASP A 195 13.74 -1.18 -25.25
N ARG A 196 14.08 0.04 -24.84
CA ARG A 196 15.42 0.40 -24.38
C ARG A 196 15.76 -0.21 -23.03
N ILE A 197 14.82 -0.24 -22.08
CA ILE A 197 15.10 -0.69 -20.72
C ILE A 197 14.91 -2.19 -20.53
N GLU A 198 14.06 -2.86 -21.31
CA GLU A 198 13.76 -4.28 -21.17
C GLU A 198 14.98 -5.22 -21.14
N PRO A 199 16.03 -5.01 -21.97
CA PRO A 199 17.26 -5.78 -21.85
C PRO A 199 17.97 -5.62 -20.49
N LEU A 200 17.81 -4.48 -19.80
CA LEU A 200 18.47 -4.19 -18.52
C LEU A 200 17.82 -4.94 -17.35
N PHE A 201 16.61 -5.45 -17.53
CA PHE A 201 15.91 -6.25 -16.52
C PHE A 201 16.17 -7.76 -16.69
N ARG A 202 16.85 -8.18 -17.77
CA ARG A 202 17.22 -9.59 -17.96
C ARG A 202 18.27 -9.98 -16.93
N ASP A 203 18.07 -11.14 -16.31
CA ASP A 203 18.99 -11.74 -15.32
C ASP A 203 19.21 -10.90 -14.05
N VAL A 204 18.35 -9.90 -13.79
CA VAL A 204 18.36 -9.15 -12.53
C VAL A 204 17.54 -9.92 -11.49
N PRO A 205 18.13 -10.33 -10.35
CA PRO A 205 17.37 -10.96 -9.28
C PRO A 205 16.29 -10.02 -8.74
N THR A 206 15.08 -10.53 -8.60
CA THR A 206 13.95 -9.80 -8.03
C THR A 206 13.65 -10.31 -6.62
N HIS A 207 13.24 -9.40 -5.75
CA HIS A 207 12.83 -9.70 -4.38
C HIS A 207 11.77 -8.70 -3.92
N ARG A 208 11.20 -8.90 -2.74
CA ARG A 208 10.23 -7.97 -2.15
C ARG A 208 10.94 -6.65 -1.81
N ILE A 209 10.34 -5.53 -2.17
CA ILE A 209 10.88 -4.19 -1.93
C ILE A 209 9.79 -3.27 -1.39
N HIS A 210 10.17 -2.10 -0.87
CA HIS A 210 9.20 -1.07 -0.46
C HIS A 210 8.34 -0.60 -1.65
N GLY A 211 8.92 -0.49 -2.85
CA GLY A 211 8.20 -0.13 -4.07
C GLY A 211 7.81 1.35 -4.23
N ASP A 212 7.99 2.18 -3.19
CA ASP A 212 7.67 3.61 -3.17
C ASP A 212 8.46 4.35 -2.06
N CYS A 213 9.78 4.16 -2.01
CA CYS A 213 10.61 4.73 -0.94
C CYS A 213 10.99 6.19 -1.24
N HIS A 214 10.40 7.14 -0.52
CA HIS A 214 10.65 8.58 -0.66
C HIS A 214 10.48 9.33 0.68
N PRO A 215 10.99 10.58 0.81
CA PRO A 215 10.78 11.44 1.98
C PRO A 215 9.32 11.90 2.17
#